data_AF-X1FLX7-F1
#
_entry.id   AF-X1FLX7-F1
#
_cell.length_a   1.000
_cell.length_b   1.000
_cell.length_c   1.000
_cell.angle_alpha   90.00
_cell.angle_beta   90.00
_cell.angle_gamma   90.00
#
_symmetry.space_group_name_H-M   'P 1'
#
loop_
_entity.id
_entity.type
_entity.pdbx_description
1 polymer ?
#
loop_
_entity_poly.entity_id
_entity_poly.type
_entity_poly.pdbx_seq_one_letter_code
_entity_poly.pdbx_strand_id
1 'polypeptide(L)'
;MQVSYNLLKEYVDIDISAEELAQRLTINGIILERTENISTEVEKVVVGRINAIDQHPENKKLSVCQVDIKEKTLQIICGAKNMKVSDKVAVALEGAKLPQIGIIKSKKFKNVLSSGMLCSAYELGIEP
;
A
#
# COMPACT_ATOMS: atom_id res chain seq x y z
N MET A 1 2.47 -23.06 3.95
CA MET A 1 3.09 -22.03 4.82
C MET A 1 3.80 -21.05 3.93
N GLN A 2 3.58 -19.74 4.12
CA GLN A 2 4.34 -18.70 3.41
C GLN A 2 5.36 -18.08 4.36
N VAL A 3 6.56 -17.78 3.85
CA VAL A 3 7.64 -17.18 4.63
C VAL A 3 8.36 -16.14 3.77
N SER A 4 8.70 -15.01 4.39
CA SER A 4 9.50 -13.99 3.72
C SER A 4 10.94 -14.48 3.55
N TYR A 5 11.46 -14.39 2.33
CA TYR A 5 12.86 -14.67 2.04
C TYR A 5 13.82 -13.77 2.83
N ASN A 6 13.45 -12.50 3.04
CA ASN A 6 14.23 -11.59 3.88
C ASN A 6 14.24 -12.02 5.35
N LEU A 7 13.10 -12.54 5.85
CA LEU A 7 13.05 -13.07 7.20
C LEU A 7 13.95 -14.30 7.34
N LEU A 8 13.98 -15.20 6.37
CA LEU A 8 14.89 -16.36 6.40
C LEU A 8 16.37 -15.95 6.54
N LYS A 9 16.77 -14.87 5.86
CA LYS A 9 18.12 -14.31 5.96
C LYS A 9 18.49 -13.78 7.34
N GLU A 10 17.51 -13.44 8.17
CA GLU A 10 17.77 -13.01 9.55
C GLU A 10 18.12 -14.19 10.46
N TYR A 11 17.73 -15.41 10.10
CA TYR A 11 17.97 -16.62 10.91
C TYR A 11 19.11 -17.49 10.40
N VAL A 12 19.39 -17.47 9.10
CA VAL A 12 20.39 -18.32 8.45
C VAL A 12 21.12 -17.53 7.37
N ASP A 13 22.42 -17.76 7.26
CA ASP A 13 23.23 -17.19 6.20
C ASP A 13 22.83 -17.78 4.83
N ILE A 14 22.20 -16.95 3.99
CA ILE A 14 21.75 -17.31 2.64
C ILE A 14 22.27 -16.25 1.66
N ASP A 15 23.16 -16.67 0.76
CA ASP A 15 23.80 -15.84 -0.26
C ASP A 15 23.27 -16.06 -1.69
N ILE A 16 22.49 -17.12 -1.90
CA ILE A 16 21.84 -17.46 -3.17
C ILE A 16 20.50 -16.74 -3.36
N SER A 17 20.01 -16.63 -4.60
CA SER A 17 18.71 -16.00 -4.90
C SER A 17 17.52 -16.76 -4.30
N ALA A 18 16.37 -16.09 -4.18
CA ALA A 18 15.14 -16.74 -3.69
C ALA A 18 14.69 -17.91 -4.60
N GLU A 19 14.90 -17.78 -5.90
CA GLU A 19 14.61 -18.81 -6.91
C GLU A 19 15.53 -20.02 -6.74
N GLU A 20 16.83 -19.80 -6.52
CA GLU A 20 17.77 -20.89 -6.30
C GLU A 20 17.52 -21.58 -4.96
N LEU A 21 17.21 -20.82 -3.91
CA LEU A 21 16.82 -21.38 -2.61
C LEU A 21 15.57 -22.27 -2.76
N ALA A 22 14.56 -21.82 -3.50
CA ALA A 22 13.36 -22.60 -3.78
C ALA A 22 13.67 -23.95 -4.45
N GLN A 23 14.56 -23.94 -5.45
CA GLN A 23 14.98 -25.16 -6.13
C GLN A 23 15.71 -26.12 -5.18
N ARG A 24 16.66 -25.62 -4.40
CA ARG A 24 17.42 -26.45 -3.44
C ARG A 24 16.52 -27.04 -2.36
N LEU A 25 15.57 -26.27 -1.82
CA LEU A 25 14.59 -26.76 -0.86
C LEU A 25 13.73 -27.89 -1.47
N THR A 26 13.29 -27.71 -2.72
CA THR A 26 12.48 -28.70 -3.43
C THR A 26 13.23 -30.02 -3.64
N ILE A 27 14.50 -29.95 -4.03
CA ILE A 27 15.37 -31.14 -4.18
C ILE A 27 15.57 -31.87 -2.84
N ASN A 28 15.62 -31.14 -1.73
CA ASN A 28 15.77 -31.69 -0.38
C ASN A 28 14.45 -32.09 0.29
N GLY A 29 13.34 -32.16 -0.47
CA GLY A 29 12.05 -32.67 -0.01
C GLY A 29 11.09 -31.63 0.56
N ILE A 30 11.45 -30.34 0.57
CA ILE A 30 10.55 -29.24 0.92
C ILE A 30 10.01 -28.65 -0.39
N ILE A 31 8.83 -29.10 -0.81
CA ILE A 31 8.21 -28.69 -2.07
C ILE A 31 7.67 -27.26 -1.95
N LEU A 32 8.07 -26.38 -2.85
CA LEU A 32 7.47 -25.05 -2.98
C LEU A 32 6.38 -25.04 -4.04
N GLU A 33 5.20 -24.55 -3.68
CA GLU A 33 4.07 -24.39 -4.60
C GLU A 33 4.19 -23.09 -5.41
N ARG A 34 4.70 -22.02 -4.81
CA ARG A 34 4.79 -20.70 -5.42
C ARG A 34 5.86 -19.83 -4.77
N THR A 35 6.48 -18.98 -5.58
CA THR A 35 7.30 -17.85 -5.14
C THR A 35 6.68 -16.56 -5.66
N GLU A 36 6.59 -15.55 -4.81
CA GLU A 36 6.05 -14.23 -5.17
C GLU A 36 7.08 -13.16 -4.86
N ASN A 37 7.32 -12.27 -5.81
CA ASN A 37 8.14 -11.10 -5.58
C ASN A 37 7.25 -9.90 -5.23
N ILE A 38 7.42 -9.37 -4.01
CA ILE A 38 6.68 -8.21 -3.50
C ILE A 38 7.33 -6.90 -3.97
N SER A 39 8.39 -6.94 -4.79
CA SER A 39 8.99 -5.74 -5.38
C SER A 39 8.01 -5.05 -6.34
N THR A 40 7.18 -4.19 -5.80
CA THR A 40 6.18 -3.45 -6.54
C THR A 40 6.75 -2.12 -7.01
N GLU A 41 6.40 -1.72 -8.22
CA GLU A 41 6.71 -0.39 -8.78
C GLU A 41 5.86 0.69 -8.09
N VAL A 42 6.04 0.86 -6.77
CA VAL A 42 5.36 1.86 -5.96
C VAL A 42 6.22 3.11 -5.89
N GLU A 43 5.72 4.20 -6.49
CA GLU A 43 6.40 5.49 -6.50
C GLU A 43 5.53 6.59 -5.89
N LYS A 44 6.17 7.53 -5.18
CA LYS A 44 5.53 8.69 -4.53
C LYS A 44 4.40 8.32 -3.56
N VAL A 45 4.55 7.20 -2.87
CA VAL A 45 3.74 6.85 -1.71
C VAL A 45 4.49 7.25 -0.44
N VAL A 46 3.80 7.96 0.44
CA VAL A 46 4.35 8.43 1.72
C VAL A 46 3.46 7.98 2.87
N VAL A 47 4.00 7.98 4.09
CA VAL A 47 3.21 7.76 5.30
C VAL A 47 2.60 9.09 5.73
N GLY A 48 1.27 9.14 5.81
CA GLY A 48 0.51 10.27 6.35
C GLY A 48 -0.22 9.91 7.64
N ARG A 49 -0.61 10.91 8.41
CA ARG A 49 -1.44 10.77 9.61
C ARG A 49 -2.80 11.43 9.38
N ILE A 50 -3.88 10.72 9.68
CA ILE A 50 -5.23 11.30 9.56
C ILE A 50 -5.48 12.26 10.73
N ASN A 51 -5.73 13.53 10.45
CA ASN A 51 -6.05 14.55 11.44
C ASN A 51 -7.57 14.71 11.66
N ALA A 52 -8.36 14.56 10.61
CA ALA A 52 -9.82 14.66 10.67
C ALA A 52 -10.49 13.77 9.61
N ILE A 53 -11.69 13.30 9.92
CA ILE A 53 -12.53 12.52 9.00
C ILE A 53 -13.95 13.09 9.08
N ASP A 54 -14.40 13.68 7.98
CA ASP A 54 -15.75 14.23 7.84
C ASP A 54 -16.55 13.40 6.83
N GLN A 55 -17.87 13.39 6.96
CA GLN A 55 -18.73 12.74 5.97
C GLN A 55 -18.82 13.58 4.70
N HIS A 56 -18.71 12.94 3.53
CA HIS A 56 -18.84 13.67 2.26
C HIS A 56 -20.27 14.22 2.11
N PRO A 57 -20.45 15.53 1.83
CA PRO A 57 -21.74 16.21 1.86
C PRO A 57 -22.77 15.61 0.89
N GLU A 58 -22.30 15.14 -0.26
CA GLU A 58 -23.16 14.63 -1.34
C GLU A 58 -23.07 13.11 -1.56
N ASN A 59 -22.35 12.37 -0.71
CA ASN A 59 -22.25 10.91 -0.81
C ASN A 59 -21.96 10.28 0.55
N LYS A 60 -22.98 9.71 1.19
CA LYS A 60 -22.87 9.08 2.52
C LYS A 60 -21.93 7.87 2.58
N LYS A 61 -21.50 7.33 1.42
CA LYS A 61 -20.53 6.23 1.34
C LYS A 61 -19.07 6.71 1.33
N LEU A 62 -18.83 8.00 1.13
CA LEU A 62 -17.49 8.59 1.06
C LEU A 62 -17.22 9.45 2.29
N SER A 63 -15.95 9.50 2.66
CA SER A 63 -15.43 10.32 3.75
C SER A 63 -14.39 11.29 3.18
N VAL A 64 -14.34 12.49 3.72
CA VAL A 64 -13.33 13.51 3.43
C VAL A 64 -12.33 13.47 4.56
N CYS A 65 -11.12 13.00 4.28
CA CYS A 65 -10.05 12.86 5.25
C CYS A 65 -9.06 14.01 5.09
N GLN A 66 -8.69 14.66 6.19
CA GLN A 66 -7.56 15.58 6.25
C GLN A 66 -6.35 14.81 6.74
N VAL A 67 -5.31 14.72 5.91
CA VAL A 67 -4.16 13.85 6.14
C VAL A 67 -2.88 14.67 6.12
N ASP A 68 -2.16 14.65 7.22
CA ASP A 68 -0.87 15.32 7.37
C ASP A 68 0.26 14.42 6.88
N ILE A 69 1.02 14.91 5.90
CA ILE A 69 2.20 14.24 5.34
C ILE A 69 3.51 14.96 5.76
N LYS A 70 3.53 15.60 6.93
CA LYS A 70 4.58 16.46 7.50
C LYS A 70 4.74 17.82 6.82
N GLU A 71 4.81 17.85 5.50
CA GLU A 71 5.04 19.09 4.75
C GLU A 71 3.76 19.93 4.58
N LYS A 72 2.62 19.24 4.47
CA LYS A 72 1.31 19.84 4.25
C LYS A 72 0.19 18.88 4.66
N THR A 73 -0.97 19.45 4.92
CA THR A 73 -2.21 18.69 5.07
C THR A 73 -2.89 18.56 3.70
N LEU A 74 -3.20 17.33 3.31
CA LEU A 74 -3.92 17.00 2.09
C LEU A 74 -5.36 16.62 2.40
N GLN A 75 -6.28 17.09 1.58
CA GLN A 75 -7.65 16.61 1.57
C GLN A 75 -7.76 15.42 0.61
N ILE A 76 -8.18 14.27 1.13
CA ILE A 76 -8.31 13.03 0.37
C ILE A 76 -9.69 12.43 0.60
N ILE A 77 -10.36 12.08 -0.48
CA ILE A 77 -11.64 11.40 -0.43
C ILE A 77 -11.39 9.90 -0.39
N CYS A 78 -11.96 9.23 0.60
CA CYS A 78 -11.81 7.79 0.76
C CYS A 78 -13.17 7.12 0.95
N GLY A 79 -13.35 5.94 0.36
CA GLY A 79 -14.53 5.12 0.57
C GLY A 79 -14.38 4.11 1.72
N ALA A 80 -13.17 3.94 2.25
CA ALA A 80 -12.90 3.00 3.33
C ALA A 80 -13.48 3.50 4.66
N LYS A 81 -13.95 2.56 5.49
CA LYS A 81 -14.59 2.83 6.79
C LYS A 81 -13.80 2.30 7.99
N ASN A 82 -12.68 1.64 7.74
CA ASN A 82 -11.80 1.03 8.73
C ASN A 82 -10.72 1.99 9.25
N MET A 83 -10.86 3.30 9.02
CA MET A 83 -9.88 4.33 9.36
C MET A 83 -10.38 5.19 10.51
N LYS A 84 -9.46 5.67 11.35
CA LYS A 84 -9.73 6.53 12.49
C LYS A 84 -8.79 7.74 12.49
N VAL A 85 -9.22 8.79 13.19
CA VAL A 85 -8.36 9.94 13.46
C VAL A 85 -7.11 9.45 14.23
N SER A 86 -5.96 9.98 13.86
CA SER A 86 -4.61 9.60 14.30
C SER A 86 -4.01 8.35 13.68
N ASP A 87 -4.73 7.61 12.82
CA ASP A 87 -4.13 6.48 12.11
C ASP A 87 -3.02 6.94 11.15
N LYS A 88 -1.96 6.13 11.09
CA LYS A 88 -0.91 6.27 10.07
C LYS A 88 -1.29 5.42 8.86
N VAL A 89 -1.36 6.05 7.70
CA VAL A 89 -1.87 5.44 6.47
C VAL A 89 -0.89 5.69 5.32
N ALA A 90 -0.91 4.78 4.34
CA ALA A 90 -0.19 4.98 3.09
C ALA A 90 -0.96 5.95 2.20
N VAL A 91 -0.28 7.01 1.77
CA VAL A 91 -0.83 8.08 0.94
C VAL A 91 -0.11 8.11 -0.39
N ALA A 92 -0.82 7.78 -1.46
CA ALA A 92 -0.37 8.01 -2.82
C ALA A 92 -0.61 9.47 -3.21
N LEU A 93 0.48 10.18 -3.50
CA LEU A 93 0.46 11.56 -3.96
C LEU A 93 0.03 11.65 -5.42
N GLU A 94 -0.24 12.87 -5.89
CA GLU A 94 -0.47 13.09 -7.31
C GLU A 94 0.73 12.67 -8.15
N GLY A 95 0.47 11.89 -9.20
CA GLY A 95 1.49 11.29 -10.04
C GLY A 95 2.18 10.07 -9.41
N ALA A 96 1.67 9.55 -8.28
CA ALA A 96 2.13 8.27 -7.73
C ALA A 96 1.84 7.13 -8.69
N LYS A 97 2.77 6.18 -8.80
CA LYS A 97 2.61 4.96 -9.61
C LYS A 97 2.33 3.81 -8.64
N LEU A 98 1.24 3.10 -8.86
CA LEU A 98 0.83 1.93 -8.11
C LEU A 98 0.71 0.73 -9.06
N PRO A 99 1.15 -0.47 -8.66
CA PRO A 99 1.15 -1.66 -9.53
C PRO A 99 -0.26 -2.05 -10.02
N GLN A 100 -1.27 -1.96 -9.16
CA GLN A 100 -2.63 -2.41 -9.47
C GLN A 100 -3.54 -1.33 -10.08
N ILE A 101 -3.21 -0.05 -9.88
CA ILE A 101 -4.06 1.09 -10.27
C ILE A 101 -3.45 1.92 -11.41
N GLY A 102 -2.13 1.91 -11.55
CA GLY A 102 -1.41 2.81 -12.45
C GLY A 102 -1.11 4.17 -11.81
N ILE A 103 -1.17 5.24 -12.61
CA ILE A 103 -0.79 6.59 -12.16
C ILE A 103 -1.98 7.32 -11.52
N ILE A 104 -1.81 7.74 -10.26
CA ILE A 104 -2.79 8.51 -9.52
C ILE A 104 -2.83 9.95 -10.02
N LYS A 105 -4.05 10.46 -10.26
CA LYS A 105 -4.32 11.85 -10.64
C LYS A 105 -5.24 12.50 -9.62
N SER A 106 -4.99 13.76 -9.28
CA SER A 106 -5.91 14.53 -8.45
C SER A 106 -7.24 14.68 -9.20
N LYS A 107 -8.36 14.37 -8.53
CA LYS A 107 -9.69 14.42 -9.13
C LYS A 107 -10.66 15.15 -8.22
N LYS A 108 -11.50 15.97 -8.83
CA LYS A 108 -12.64 16.58 -8.15
C LYS A 108 -13.82 15.61 -8.16
N PHE A 109 -14.28 15.22 -6.98
CA PHE A 109 -15.53 14.47 -6.83
C PHE A 109 -16.62 15.47 -6.48
N LYS A 110 -17.41 15.84 -7.50
CA LYS A 110 -18.44 16.87 -7.41
C LYS A 110 -17.85 18.21 -6.91
N ASN A 111 -18.19 18.64 -5.69
CA ASN A 111 -17.70 19.88 -5.10
C ASN A 111 -16.45 19.74 -4.23
N VAL A 112 -15.96 18.53 -3.98
CA VAL A 112 -14.81 18.27 -3.10
C VAL A 112 -13.61 17.80 -3.93
N LEU A 113 -12.44 18.41 -3.73
CA LEU A 113 -11.20 18.02 -4.38
C LEU A 113 -10.48 16.91 -3.59
N SER A 114 -10.00 15.87 -4.27
CA SER A 114 -9.13 14.85 -3.68
C SER A 114 -7.71 15.00 -4.25
N SER A 115 -6.77 15.36 -3.38
CA SER A 115 -5.35 15.63 -3.71
C SER A 115 -4.46 14.39 -3.57
N GLY A 116 -4.98 13.23 -3.97
CA GLY A 116 -4.32 11.94 -3.81
C GLY A 116 -5.29 10.83 -3.45
N MET A 117 -4.74 9.73 -2.93
CA MET A 117 -5.47 8.52 -2.57
C MET A 117 -4.87 7.85 -1.33
N LEU A 118 -5.74 7.31 -0.46
CA LEU A 118 -5.33 6.41 0.61
C LEU A 118 -5.27 4.99 0.06
N CYS A 119 -4.17 4.29 0.31
CA CYS A 119 -3.90 3.00 -0.28
C CYS A 119 -4.17 1.85 0.69
N SER A 120 -4.77 0.78 0.17
CA SER A 120 -4.82 -0.53 0.79
C SER A 120 -3.58 -1.37 0.46
N ALA A 121 -3.38 -2.46 1.19
CA ALA A 121 -2.28 -3.39 0.96
C ALA A 121 -2.33 -4.02 -0.44
N TYR A 122 -3.53 -4.34 -0.94
CA TYR A 122 -3.75 -4.85 -2.30
C TYR A 122 -3.26 -3.86 -3.37
N GLU A 123 -3.61 -2.58 -3.23
CA GLU A 123 -3.27 -1.54 -4.22
C GLU A 123 -1.76 -1.23 -4.24
N LEU A 124 -1.08 -1.45 -3.12
CA LEU A 124 0.38 -1.40 -2.98
C LEU A 124 1.06 -2.68 -3.48
N GLY A 125 0.28 -3.72 -3.80
CA GLY A 125 0.74 -5.06 -4.19
C GLY A 125 1.49 -5.80 -3.07
N ILE A 126 1.14 -5.52 -1.82
CA ILE A 126 1.64 -6.23 -0.63
C ILE A 126 0.83 -7.50 -0.39
N GLU A 127 -0.46 -7.46 -0.70
CA GLU A 127 -1.36 -8.62 -0.62
C GLU A 127 -1.97 -8.91 -2.01
N PRO A 128 -2.21 -10.19 -2.33
CA PRO A 128 -2.90 -10.61 -3.56
C PRO A 128 -4.41 -10.35 -3.55
#